data_AF-C4XW31-F1
#
_entry.id   AF-C4XW31-F1
#
_cell.length_a   1.000
_cell.length_b   1.000
_cell.length_c   1.000
_cell.angle_alpha   90.00
_cell.angle_beta   90.00
_cell.angle_gamma   90.00
#
_symmetry.space_group_name_H-M   'P 1'
#
loop_
_entity.id
_entity.type
_entity.pdbx_description
1 polymer ?
#
loop_
_entity_poly.entity_id
_entity_poly.type
_entity_poly.pdbx_seq_one_letter_code
_entity_poly.pdbx_strand_id
1 'polypeptide(L)'
;PLFWNHSSTIDESDAELVERASKYTSKQSEYTINVVFSQANSLSFLRTRNDSSTVAEAILLKNLSNNVLGNFPTNLKYLTCLDSMSPLDGDLIVYLDNIALYLNAVHAMETNLNPGITDIRSGWKSRFGKIYLNDPETQRLGVFLHFWKESRRLSEVMKHGATPCNSRVHKAILTIEEGESQSLDVLKEAKDQKWHLSTSQGLLQPYIFTFEDDSHLHNHQSVTSFSSPNWALHLRLDFPVFMPSVHIEYFGITNYGQAKKPREPEVFKSLKEDGAVQFLARRNGENISISFTSDDTAELVAVESFEITKLTQLEKIIPTIRNYIVFSSLVDNVMQSPDTTFVASPKSSRPISPKVKGFTKPFRRGYR
;
A
#
# COMPACT_ATOMS: atom_id res chain seq x y z
N PRO A 1 -15.54 -1.33 39.78
CA PRO A 1 -14.35 -0.71 39.13
C PRO A 1 -13.49 -1.80 38.49
N LEU A 2 -13.86 -2.22 37.27
CA LEU A 2 -13.20 -3.28 36.51
C LEU A 2 -12.18 -2.64 35.57
N PHE A 3 -10.91 -2.82 35.90
CA PHE A 3 -9.79 -2.52 35.01
C PHE A 3 -9.82 -3.52 33.85
N TRP A 4 -10.02 -3.00 32.64
CA TRP A 4 -9.76 -3.76 31.42
C TRP A 4 -8.25 -3.73 31.17
N ASN A 5 -7.61 -4.88 31.41
CA ASN A 5 -6.26 -5.14 30.93
C ASN A 5 -6.29 -5.16 29.39
N HIS A 6 -5.68 -4.15 28.78
CA HIS A 6 -5.24 -4.23 27.39
C HIS A 6 -4.02 -5.17 27.33
N SER A 7 -4.28 -6.42 26.98
CA SER A 7 -3.33 -7.42 26.49
C SER A 7 -4.17 -8.31 25.57
N SER A 8 -3.88 -8.53 24.30
CA SER A 8 -2.59 -8.72 23.66
C SER A 8 -2.69 -8.30 22.19
N THR A 9 -1.92 -7.29 21.77
CA THR A 9 -1.23 -7.44 20.49
C THR A 9 -0.29 -8.62 20.68
N ILE A 10 -0.30 -9.57 19.75
CA ILE A 10 0.85 -10.46 19.60
C ILE A 10 1.97 -9.52 19.09
N ASP A 11 2.63 -8.83 20.01
CA ASP A 11 3.99 -8.35 19.80
C ASP A 11 4.84 -9.62 19.74
N GLU A 12 4.84 -10.28 18.56
CA GLU A 12 5.89 -11.23 18.23
C GLU A 12 7.20 -10.51 18.49
N SER A 13 8.03 -11.12 19.33
CA SER A 13 9.25 -10.46 19.78
C SER A 13 10.15 -10.18 18.58
N ASP A 14 10.80 -9.01 18.57
CA ASP A 14 11.67 -8.55 17.47
C ASP A 14 12.75 -9.56 17.04
N ALA A 15 13.13 -10.49 17.94
CA ALA A 15 14.04 -11.60 17.64
C ALA A 15 13.38 -12.68 16.76
N GLU A 16 12.10 -12.99 16.96
CA GLU A 16 11.40 -14.04 16.22
C GLU A 16 11.13 -13.67 14.76
N LEU A 17 10.88 -12.40 14.44
CA LEU A 17 10.68 -11.97 13.05
C LEU A 17 11.98 -12.00 12.23
N VAL A 18 13.08 -11.55 12.81
CA VAL A 18 14.41 -11.60 12.18
C VAL A 18 14.91 -13.05 12.09
N GLU A 19 14.69 -13.86 13.13
CA GLU A 19 15.00 -15.29 13.14
C GLU A 19 14.09 -16.09 12.18
N ARG A 20 12.85 -15.67 11.95
CA ARG A 20 11.97 -16.27 10.94
C ARG A 20 12.42 -15.91 9.53
N ALA A 21 12.78 -14.65 9.27
CA ALA A 21 13.24 -14.25 7.94
C ALA A 21 14.57 -14.91 7.56
N SER A 22 15.48 -15.12 8.52
CA SER A 22 16.72 -15.88 8.29
C SER A 22 16.49 -17.38 8.06
N LYS A 23 15.36 -17.95 8.53
CA LYS A 23 14.97 -19.34 8.18
C LYS A 23 14.55 -19.50 6.73
N TYR A 24 14.08 -18.43 6.08
CA TYR A 24 13.57 -18.46 4.70
C TYR A 24 14.46 -17.73 3.70
N THR A 25 15.63 -17.28 4.13
CA THR A 25 16.59 -16.60 3.25
C THR A 25 17.99 -17.15 3.42
N SER A 26 18.72 -17.29 2.32
CA SER A 26 20.15 -17.60 2.33
C SER A 26 20.88 -16.61 1.41
N LYS A 27 22.01 -16.06 1.89
CA LYS A 27 22.82 -15.14 1.09
C LYS A 27 23.59 -15.94 0.02
N GLN A 28 23.33 -15.67 -1.26
CA GLN A 28 24.08 -16.27 -2.37
C GLN A 28 25.28 -15.42 -2.77
N SER A 29 25.12 -14.09 -2.80
CA SER A 29 26.17 -13.14 -3.14
C SER A 29 26.03 -11.87 -2.28
N GLU A 30 26.89 -10.86 -2.49
CA GLU A 30 26.78 -9.57 -1.78
C GLU A 30 25.40 -8.91 -1.96
N TYR A 31 24.82 -9.04 -3.17
CA TYR A 31 23.57 -8.38 -3.59
C TYR A 31 22.45 -9.35 -3.98
N THR A 32 22.68 -10.65 -3.84
CA THR A 32 21.71 -11.69 -4.21
C THR A 32 21.33 -12.50 -2.99
N ILE A 33 20.03 -12.49 -2.68
CA ILE A 33 19.42 -13.24 -1.59
C ILE A 33 18.55 -14.34 -2.19
N ASN A 34 18.72 -15.58 -1.75
CA ASN A 34 17.86 -16.68 -2.13
C ASN A 34 16.73 -16.82 -1.11
N VAL A 35 15.49 -16.88 -1.59
CA VAL A 35 14.28 -17.09 -0.80
C VAL A 35 13.91 -18.57 -0.90
N VAL A 36 13.68 -19.20 0.25
CA VAL A 36 13.36 -20.63 0.34
C VAL A 36 11.87 -20.78 0.66
N PHE A 37 11.09 -21.26 -0.30
CA PHE A 37 9.70 -21.66 -0.09
C PHE A 37 9.68 -23.10 0.41
N SER A 38 9.28 -23.31 1.67
CA SER A 38 9.13 -24.66 2.23
C SER A 38 7.67 -25.09 2.17
N GLN A 39 7.39 -26.38 1.88
CA GLN A 39 6.03 -26.94 1.92
C GLN A 39 5.37 -26.82 3.31
N ALA A 40 6.19 -26.72 4.36
CA ALA A 40 5.78 -26.42 5.73
C ALA A 40 5.90 -24.91 6.01
N ASN A 41 5.40 -24.09 5.09
CA ASN A 41 5.44 -22.63 5.18
C ASN A 41 4.91 -22.17 6.55
N SER A 42 5.77 -21.63 7.41
CA SER A 42 5.32 -21.20 8.74
C SER A 42 4.59 -19.86 8.72
N LEU A 43 4.63 -19.16 7.59
CA LEU A 43 3.94 -17.91 7.34
C LEU A 43 2.74 -18.25 6.47
N SER A 44 1.64 -18.61 7.12
CA SER A 44 0.35 -18.75 6.45
C SER A 44 -0.69 -18.00 7.25
N PHE A 45 -1.50 -17.18 6.58
CA PHE A 45 -2.58 -16.47 7.27
C PHE A 45 -3.72 -17.41 7.71
N LEU A 46 -3.69 -18.71 7.33
CA LEU A 46 -4.68 -19.72 7.71
C LEU A 46 -4.20 -20.81 8.67
N ARG A 47 -2.89 -21.11 8.78
CA ARG A 47 -2.40 -22.28 9.54
C ARG A 47 -1.99 -21.98 10.99
N THR A 48 -2.20 -22.98 11.86
CA THR A 48 -1.72 -23.08 13.25
C THR A 48 -0.28 -23.54 13.32
N ARG A 49 0.47 -23.05 14.34
CA ARG A 49 1.77 -23.64 14.69
C ARG A 49 1.97 -23.93 16.17
N ASN A 50 0.91 -24.09 17.00
CA ASN A 50 0.88 -24.89 18.26
C ASN A 50 -0.17 -24.47 19.33
N ASP A 51 -1.07 -23.50 19.09
CA ASP A 51 -2.14 -23.16 20.05
C ASP A 51 -3.53 -23.63 19.59
N SER A 52 -4.42 -23.87 20.56
CA SER A 52 -5.75 -24.48 20.38
C SER A 52 -6.76 -23.66 19.53
N SER A 53 -6.38 -22.47 19.05
CA SER A 53 -7.14 -21.72 18.04
C SER A 53 -6.22 -20.82 17.22
N THR A 54 -6.38 -20.78 15.89
CA THR A 54 -5.62 -19.83 15.05
C THR A 54 -6.16 -18.41 15.17
N VAL A 55 -5.33 -17.40 14.88
CA VAL A 55 -5.81 -16.01 14.68
C VAL A 55 -6.88 -15.96 13.60
N ALA A 56 -6.73 -16.76 12.53
CA ALA A 56 -7.69 -16.88 11.44
C ALA A 56 -9.03 -17.44 11.92
N GLU A 57 -9.01 -18.52 12.69
CA GLU A 57 -10.17 -19.17 13.29
C GLU A 57 -10.86 -18.23 14.29
N ALA A 58 -10.11 -17.54 15.15
CA ALA A 58 -10.66 -16.55 16.05
C ALA A 58 -11.38 -15.42 15.29
N ILE A 59 -10.77 -14.93 14.20
CA ILE A 59 -11.38 -13.95 13.31
C ILE A 59 -12.64 -14.53 12.66
N LEU A 60 -12.60 -15.74 12.11
CA LEU A 60 -13.73 -16.38 11.45
C LEU A 60 -14.89 -16.65 12.42
N LEU A 61 -14.61 -17.20 13.60
CA LEU A 61 -15.60 -17.43 14.66
C LEU A 61 -16.25 -16.12 15.10
N LYS A 62 -15.47 -15.05 15.25
CA LYS A 62 -15.99 -13.72 15.59
C LYS A 62 -16.81 -13.09 14.46
N ASN A 63 -16.45 -13.35 13.20
CA ASN A 63 -17.26 -12.93 12.04
C ASN A 63 -18.59 -13.69 11.98
N LEU A 64 -18.60 -14.97 12.34
CA LEU A 64 -19.78 -15.85 12.36
C LEU A 64 -20.70 -15.60 13.54
N SER A 65 -20.17 -15.16 14.69
CA SER A 65 -20.96 -14.85 15.89
C SER A 65 -21.68 -13.49 15.81
N ASN A 66 -21.37 -12.66 14.81
CA ASN A 66 -22.08 -11.42 14.57
C ASN A 66 -23.47 -11.70 13.96
N ASN A 67 -24.52 -11.16 14.59
CA ASN A 67 -25.91 -11.29 14.14
C ASN A 67 -26.15 -10.55 12.81
N VAL A 68 -26.00 -11.22 11.67
CA VAL A 68 -26.50 -10.69 10.38
C VAL A 68 -27.07 -11.82 9.51
N LEU A 69 -28.30 -12.23 9.79
CA LEU A 69 -29.16 -12.89 8.81
C LEU A 69 -29.30 -11.95 7.59
N GLY A 70 -28.67 -12.31 6.48
CA GLY A 70 -28.82 -11.60 5.19
C GLY A 70 -27.52 -11.22 4.47
N ASN A 71 -26.36 -11.22 5.13
CA ASN A 71 -25.08 -10.90 4.49
C ASN A 71 -24.05 -12.02 4.71
N PHE A 72 -23.56 -12.62 3.62
CA PHE A 72 -22.46 -13.59 3.70
C PHE A 72 -21.20 -12.91 4.28
N PRO A 73 -20.55 -13.47 5.31
CA PRO A 73 -19.46 -12.81 6.03
C PRO A 73 -18.29 -12.43 5.11
N THR A 74 -17.72 -11.25 5.31
CA THR A 74 -16.67 -10.68 4.43
C THR A 74 -15.47 -11.59 4.25
N ASN A 75 -15.00 -12.24 5.32
CA ASN A 75 -13.86 -13.15 5.23
C ASN A 75 -14.20 -14.46 4.50
N LEU A 76 -15.44 -14.95 4.61
CA LEU A 76 -15.86 -16.12 3.83
C LEU A 76 -16.05 -15.76 2.35
N LYS A 77 -16.56 -14.55 2.04
CA LYS A 77 -16.56 -14.02 0.66
C LYS A 77 -15.15 -13.98 0.09
N TYR A 78 -14.20 -13.49 0.88
CA TYR A 78 -12.81 -13.41 0.46
C TYR A 78 -12.21 -14.79 0.18
N LEU A 79 -12.36 -15.76 1.09
CA LEU A 79 -11.83 -17.11 0.90
C LEU A 79 -12.50 -17.84 -0.26
N THR A 80 -13.82 -17.74 -0.40
CA THR A 80 -14.55 -18.33 -1.53
C THR A 80 -14.16 -17.72 -2.87
N CYS A 81 -13.87 -16.41 -2.90
CA CYS A 81 -13.35 -15.74 -4.09
C CYS A 81 -12.00 -16.35 -4.50
N LEU A 82 -11.04 -16.45 -3.57
CA LEU A 82 -9.74 -17.07 -3.84
C LEU A 82 -9.85 -18.52 -4.32
N ASP A 83 -10.71 -19.31 -3.67
CA ASP A 83 -10.97 -20.70 -4.06
C ASP A 83 -11.56 -20.80 -5.47
N SER A 84 -12.57 -19.96 -5.78
CA SER A 84 -13.21 -19.95 -7.10
C SER A 84 -12.31 -19.51 -8.26
N MET A 85 -11.30 -18.68 -7.97
CA MET A 85 -10.32 -18.24 -8.97
C MET A 85 -9.11 -19.18 -9.06
N SER A 86 -8.95 -20.09 -8.11
CA SER A 86 -7.82 -21.01 -8.10
C SER A 86 -7.94 -21.99 -9.27
N PRO A 87 -6.86 -22.22 -10.03
CA PRO A 87 -6.82 -23.31 -11.01
C PRO A 87 -7.04 -24.66 -10.32
N LEU A 88 -7.54 -25.66 -11.06
CA LEU A 88 -7.85 -27.00 -10.51
C LEU A 88 -6.69 -27.63 -9.71
N ASP A 89 -5.46 -27.42 -10.18
CA ASP A 89 -4.25 -27.98 -9.57
C ASP A 89 -3.41 -26.92 -8.82
N GLY A 90 -3.76 -25.64 -8.95
CA GLY A 90 -3.06 -24.52 -8.33
C GLY A 90 -3.80 -23.98 -7.10
N ASP A 91 -3.09 -23.33 -6.19
CA ASP A 91 -3.70 -22.77 -4.97
C ASP A 91 -3.31 -21.29 -4.80
N LEU A 92 -4.28 -20.39 -5.02
CA LEU A 92 -4.06 -18.95 -4.89
C LEU A 92 -3.91 -18.49 -3.44
N ILE A 93 -4.40 -19.26 -2.47
CA ILE A 93 -4.22 -18.99 -1.04
C ILE A 93 -2.73 -19.21 -0.70
N VAL A 94 -2.19 -20.37 -1.09
CA VAL A 94 -0.76 -20.68 -0.89
C VAL A 94 0.12 -19.70 -1.68
N TYR A 95 -0.30 -19.33 -2.89
CA TYR A 95 0.42 -18.34 -3.69
C TYR A 95 0.48 -16.97 -2.99
N LEU A 96 -0.63 -16.50 -2.39
CA LEU A 96 -0.65 -15.25 -1.65
C LEU A 96 0.20 -15.30 -0.37
N ASP A 97 0.21 -16.45 0.33
CA ASP A 97 1.12 -16.70 1.46
C ASP A 97 2.60 -16.62 1.00
N ASN A 98 2.92 -17.17 -0.18
CA ASN A 98 4.26 -17.09 -0.76
C ASN A 98 4.64 -15.65 -1.17
N ILE A 99 3.68 -14.84 -1.65
CA ILE A 99 3.89 -13.40 -1.86
C ILE A 99 4.26 -12.72 -0.54
N ALA A 100 3.51 -13.02 0.54
CA ALA A 100 3.79 -12.45 1.85
C ALA A 100 5.17 -12.85 2.39
N LEU A 101 5.57 -14.11 2.18
CA LEU A 101 6.90 -14.60 2.57
C LEU A 101 8.01 -13.90 1.78
N TYR A 102 7.85 -13.76 0.47
CA TYR A 102 8.80 -13.06 -0.39
C TYR A 102 8.96 -11.59 0.05
N LEU A 103 7.85 -10.87 0.24
CA LEU A 103 7.89 -9.49 0.72
C LEU A 103 8.50 -9.39 2.13
N ASN A 104 8.21 -10.34 3.02
CA ASN A 104 8.86 -10.39 4.33
C ASN A 104 10.39 -10.55 4.23
N ALA A 105 10.89 -11.38 3.30
CA ALA A 105 12.32 -11.51 3.06
C ALA A 105 12.95 -10.18 2.62
N VAL A 106 12.27 -9.44 1.73
CA VAL A 106 12.70 -8.09 1.32
C VAL A 106 12.75 -7.13 2.51
N HIS A 107 11.69 -7.11 3.33
CA HIS A 107 11.59 -6.22 4.50
C HIS A 107 12.64 -6.52 5.57
N ALA A 108 12.90 -7.81 5.80
CA ALA A 108 13.93 -8.25 6.73
C ALA A 108 15.33 -7.82 6.28
N MET A 109 15.61 -7.90 4.97
CA MET A 109 16.87 -7.41 4.44
C MET A 109 17.03 -5.90 4.64
N GLU A 110 15.99 -5.12 4.37
CA GLU A 110 15.99 -3.68 4.65
C GLU A 110 16.24 -3.39 6.14
N THR A 111 15.63 -4.18 7.03
CA THR A 111 15.85 -4.05 8.48
C THR A 111 17.30 -4.40 8.88
N ASN A 112 17.90 -5.42 8.25
CA ASN A 112 19.28 -5.83 8.50
C ASN A 112 20.30 -4.78 8.04
N LEU A 113 20.00 -4.03 6.97
CA LEU A 113 20.81 -2.89 6.51
C LEU A 113 20.74 -1.68 7.45
N ASN A 114 19.72 -1.62 8.29
CA ASN A 114 19.43 -0.50 9.18
C ASN A 114 19.31 -0.94 10.65
N PRO A 115 20.36 -1.57 11.23
CA PRO A 115 20.31 -2.03 12.60
C PRO A 115 20.12 -0.83 13.54
N GLY A 116 19.05 -0.86 14.34
CA GLY A 116 18.72 0.18 15.30
C GLY A 116 17.70 1.24 14.83
N ILE A 117 17.30 1.25 13.55
CA ILE A 117 16.24 2.16 13.08
C ILE A 117 14.87 1.50 13.26
N THR A 118 14.24 1.78 14.41
CA THR A 118 12.94 1.21 14.79
C THR A 118 11.80 1.56 13.83
N ASP A 119 11.85 2.74 13.20
CA ASP A 119 10.86 3.19 12.22
C ASP A 119 10.88 2.35 10.93
N ILE A 120 12.04 1.87 10.51
CA ILE A 120 12.17 0.99 9.34
C ILE A 120 11.65 -0.40 9.72
N ARG A 121 12.06 -0.93 10.88
CA ARG A 121 11.58 -2.20 11.43
C ARG A 121 10.05 -2.24 11.62
N SER A 122 9.45 -1.11 11.95
CA SER A 122 7.99 -1.00 12.13
C SER A 122 7.24 -0.79 10.80
N GLY A 123 7.95 -0.66 9.67
CA GLY A 123 7.36 -0.42 8.35
C GLY A 123 7.11 1.05 8.00
N TRP A 124 7.20 1.98 8.96
CA TRP A 124 6.84 3.39 8.76
C TRP A 124 7.79 4.16 7.85
N LYS A 125 9.08 3.78 7.86
CA LYS A 125 10.10 4.33 6.96
C LYS A 125 10.60 3.33 5.92
N SER A 126 10.15 2.08 5.99
CA SER A 126 10.45 1.05 4.99
C SER A 126 10.00 1.49 3.59
N ARG A 127 10.69 1.02 2.55
CA ARG A 127 10.36 1.32 1.15
C ARG A 127 8.97 0.86 0.73
N PHE A 128 8.45 -0.21 1.33
CA PHE A 128 7.12 -0.73 0.97
C PHE A 128 6.26 -1.08 2.19
N GLY A 129 6.82 -1.07 3.40
CA GLY A 129 6.08 -1.30 4.64
C GLY A 129 6.36 -2.66 5.27
N LYS A 130 5.73 -2.90 6.42
CA LYS A 130 5.81 -4.17 7.15
C LYS A 130 4.62 -5.04 6.81
N ILE A 131 4.86 -6.33 6.58
CA ILE A 131 3.85 -7.30 6.17
C ILE A 131 3.22 -7.91 7.43
N TYR A 132 1.90 -7.99 7.43
CA TYR A 132 1.12 -8.62 8.48
C TYR A 132 0.18 -9.66 7.86
N LEU A 133 0.09 -10.82 8.52
CA LEU A 133 -0.86 -11.87 8.17
C LEU A 133 -2.10 -11.68 9.06
N ASN A 134 -3.22 -11.32 8.44
CA ASN A 134 -4.48 -10.91 9.06
C ASN A 134 -4.43 -9.55 9.79
N ASP A 135 -5.60 -8.94 9.96
CA ASP A 135 -5.79 -7.72 10.76
C ASP A 135 -6.80 -7.99 11.89
N PRO A 136 -6.32 -8.26 13.11
CA PRO A 136 -7.19 -8.48 14.27
C PRO A 136 -8.04 -7.25 14.65
N GLU A 137 -7.59 -6.02 14.36
CA GLU A 137 -8.34 -4.81 14.70
C GLU A 137 -9.59 -4.70 13.83
N THR A 138 -9.44 -4.91 12.53
CA THR A 138 -10.55 -4.87 11.56
C THR A 138 -11.24 -6.22 11.37
N GLN A 139 -10.75 -7.28 12.03
CA GLN A 139 -11.25 -8.65 11.93
C GLN A 139 -11.26 -9.17 10.49
N ARG A 140 -10.19 -8.91 9.73
CA ARG A 140 -10.06 -9.28 8.32
C ARG A 140 -8.93 -10.28 8.11
N LEU A 141 -9.17 -11.24 7.22
CA LEU A 141 -8.14 -12.15 6.74
C LEU A 141 -7.42 -11.57 5.51
N GLY A 142 -6.15 -11.95 5.34
CA GLY A 142 -5.37 -11.60 4.15
C GLY A 142 -3.97 -11.06 4.48
N VAL A 143 -3.30 -10.54 3.46
CA VAL A 143 -1.94 -10.01 3.55
C VAL A 143 -1.98 -8.49 3.56
N PHE A 144 -1.54 -7.89 4.66
CA PHE A 144 -1.59 -6.45 4.90
C PHE A 144 -0.19 -5.84 4.88
N LEU A 145 -0.07 -4.64 4.33
CA LEU A 145 1.12 -3.79 4.37
C LEU A 145 0.82 -2.61 5.28
N HIS A 146 1.50 -2.54 6.42
CA HIS A 146 1.49 -1.37 7.29
C HIS A 146 2.64 -0.46 6.88
N PHE A 147 2.32 0.70 6.31
CA PHE A 147 3.33 1.54 5.64
C PHE A 147 3.41 2.97 6.17
N TRP A 148 2.42 3.42 6.95
CA TRP A 148 2.47 4.74 7.56
C TRP A 148 1.66 4.80 8.85
N LYS A 149 2.14 5.60 9.81
CA LYS A 149 1.43 5.93 11.04
C LYS A 149 1.50 7.42 11.25
N GLU A 150 0.35 8.06 11.36
CA GLU A 150 0.27 9.49 11.66
C GLU A 150 0.86 9.74 13.06
N SER A 151 1.87 10.60 13.15
CA SER A 151 2.51 10.90 14.43
C SER A 151 1.62 11.78 15.31
N ARG A 152 1.60 11.48 16.62
CA ARG A 152 0.89 12.30 17.61
C ARG A 152 1.32 13.75 17.62
N ARG A 153 2.56 14.12 17.25
CA ARG A 153 3.04 15.51 17.32
C ARG A 153 2.28 16.46 16.39
N LEU A 154 1.88 16.02 15.19
CA LEU A 154 0.99 16.82 14.33
C LEU A 154 -0.39 16.99 14.96
N SER A 155 -0.86 15.99 15.71
CA SER A 155 -2.17 15.97 16.38
C SER A 155 -2.20 16.65 17.77
N GLU A 156 -1.10 16.62 18.52
CA GLU A 156 -0.95 17.10 19.91
C GLU A 156 -0.55 18.57 19.97
N VAL A 157 0.29 19.06 19.04
CA VAL A 157 0.65 20.50 18.95
C VAL A 157 -0.60 21.39 18.74
N MET A 158 -1.73 20.80 18.35
CA MET A 158 -2.94 21.52 17.92
C MET A 158 -4.18 21.25 18.78
N LYS A 159 -4.12 20.38 19.81
CA LYS A 159 -5.29 20.05 20.65
C LYS A 159 -5.08 20.46 22.11
N HIS A 160 -5.08 21.76 22.39
CA HIS A 160 -5.52 22.25 23.69
C HIS A 160 -7.05 22.14 23.77
N GLY A 161 -7.56 20.96 24.17
CA GLY A 161 -8.95 20.78 24.62
C GLY A 161 -9.82 19.76 23.89
N ALA A 162 -9.35 19.14 22.80
CA ALA A 162 -10.09 18.07 22.12
C ALA A 162 -9.43 16.70 22.36
N THR A 163 -10.26 15.67 22.53
CA THR A 163 -9.85 14.28 22.73
C THR A 163 -8.75 13.86 21.74
N PRO A 164 -7.72 13.12 22.21
CA PRO A 164 -6.60 12.70 21.38
C PRO A 164 -7.15 11.94 20.16
N CYS A 165 -6.86 12.44 18.95
CA CYS A 165 -7.04 11.61 17.76
C CYS A 165 -6.00 10.49 17.90
N ASN A 166 -6.46 9.26 18.12
CA ASN A 166 -5.60 8.09 18.07
C ASN A 166 -4.83 8.14 16.74
N SER A 167 -3.49 8.09 16.82
CA SER A 167 -2.58 8.04 15.67
C SER A 167 -3.10 7.02 14.66
N ARG A 168 -3.59 7.47 13.51
CA ARG A 168 -4.13 6.59 12.48
C ARG A 168 -3.00 5.79 11.84
N VAL A 169 -3.20 4.50 11.71
CA VAL A 169 -2.31 3.62 10.95
C VAL A 169 -2.92 3.45 9.57
N HIS A 170 -2.15 3.74 8.52
CA HIS A 170 -2.52 3.52 7.13
C HIS A 170 -2.01 2.16 6.69
N LYS A 171 -2.93 1.38 6.14
CA LYS A 171 -2.73 -0.02 5.76
C LYS A 171 -3.14 -0.23 4.30
N ALA A 172 -2.46 -1.12 3.60
CA ALA A 172 -2.94 -1.64 2.32
C ALA A 172 -3.12 -3.15 2.42
N ILE A 173 -4.07 -3.71 1.68
CA ILE A 173 -4.31 -5.16 1.59
C ILE A 173 -3.97 -5.63 0.17
N LEU A 174 -3.21 -6.72 0.08
CA LEU A 174 -3.02 -7.44 -1.17
C LEU A 174 -4.20 -8.39 -1.35
N THR A 175 -4.97 -8.19 -2.41
CA THR A 175 -6.14 -9.00 -2.76
C THR A 175 -6.00 -9.54 -4.17
N ILE A 176 -6.49 -10.76 -4.39
CA ILE A 176 -6.66 -11.31 -5.72
C ILE A 176 -8.13 -11.13 -6.10
N GLU A 177 -8.38 -10.62 -7.29
CA GLU A 177 -9.70 -10.36 -7.85
C GLU A 177 -9.77 -10.83 -9.30
N GLU A 178 -10.99 -10.96 -9.83
CA GLU A 178 -11.19 -11.29 -11.24
C GLU A 178 -10.58 -10.20 -12.12
N GLY A 179 -9.69 -10.62 -13.03
CA GLY A 179 -8.96 -9.75 -13.93
C GLY A 179 -9.51 -9.79 -15.34
N GLU A 180 -9.47 -8.67 -16.05
CA GLU A 180 -9.85 -8.63 -17.47
C GLU A 180 -8.75 -9.21 -18.38
N SER A 181 -7.50 -9.15 -17.93
CA SER A 181 -6.30 -9.60 -18.64
C SER A 181 -5.82 -10.96 -18.14
N GLN A 182 -4.97 -11.63 -18.92
CA GLN A 182 -4.36 -12.90 -18.53
C GLN A 182 -3.63 -12.77 -17.18
N SER A 183 -3.88 -13.71 -16.27
CA SER A 183 -3.19 -13.78 -14.99
C SER A 183 -1.67 -13.81 -15.15
N LEU A 184 -0.97 -13.11 -14.26
CA LEU A 184 0.48 -13.03 -14.26
C LEU A 184 1.06 -13.65 -13.00
N ASP A 185 2.11 -14.44 -13.16
CA ASP A 185 2.91 -14.92 -12.04
C ASP A 185 3.89 -13.83 -11.58
N VAL A 186 3.41 -12.96 -10.69
CA VAL A 186 4.15 -11.81 -10.17
C VAL A 186 5.36 -12.18 -9.32
N LEU A 187 5.40 -13.38 -8.73
CA LEU A 187 6.57 -13.88 -8.01
C LEU A 187 7.67 -14.29 -8.98
N LYS A 188 7.33 -15.06 -10.01
CA LYS A 188 8.25 -15.40 -11.09
C LYS A 188 8.80 -14.16 -11.78
N GLU A 189 7.96 -13.14 -11.97
CA GLU A 189 8.36 -11.84 -12.50
C GLU A 189 9.38 -11.12 -11.60
N ALA A 190 9.21 -11.20 -10.28
CA ALA A 190 10.05 -10.52 -9.31
C ALA A 190 11.42 -11.18 -9.07
N LYS A 191 11.59 -12.47 -9.40
CA LYS A 191 12.79 -13.30 -9.12
C LYS A 191 14.11 -12.67 -9.57
N ASP A 192 14.10 -11.99 -10.70
CA ASP A 192 15.31 -11.40 -11.31
C ASP A 192 15.33 -9.88 -11.26
N GLN A 193 14.38 -9.27 -10.54
CA GLN A 193 14.29 -7.83 -10.44
C GLN A 193 15.06 -7.25 -9.27
N LYS A 194 15.53 -6.03 -9.47
CA LYS A 194 16.24 -5.26 -8.46
C LYS A 194 15.25 -4.53 -7.57
N TRP A 195 15.35 -4.78 -6.28
CA TRP A 195 14.75 -4.00 -5.21
C TRP A 195 15.75 -2.97 -4.69
N HIS A 196 15.34 -1.71 -4.62
CA HIS A 196 16.17 -0.61 -4.13
C HIS A 196 15.89 -0.37 -2.65
N LEU A 197 16.70 -0.96 -1.78
CA LEU A 197 16.53 -0.90 -0.33
C LEU A 197 17.29 0.30 0.26
N SER A 198 16.69 0.96 1.26
CA SER A 198 17.34 2.08 1.93
C SER A 198 18.45 1.57 2.86
N THR A 199 19.61 2.24 2.87
CA THR A 199 20.67 2.04 3.86
C THR A 199 20.56 3.06 5.00
N SER A 200 21.37 2.88 6.04
CA SER A 200 21.39 3.79 7.21
C SER A 200 21.85 5.21 6.88
N GLN A 201 22.58 5.38 5.76
CA GLN A 201 22.95 6.70 5.22
C GLN A 201 21.88 7.29 4.29
N GLY A 202 20.74 6.62 4.11
CA GLY A 202 19.67 7.04 3.19
C GLY A 202 19.98 6.79 1.71
N LEU A 203 21.02 5.99 1.41
CA LEU A 203 21.33 5.57 0.04
C LEU A 203 20.42 4.42 -0.39
N LEU A 204 20.16 4.30 -1.68
CA LEU A 204 19.41 3.18 -2.25
C LEU A 204 20.38 2.14 -2.81
N GLN A 205 20.35 0.94 -2.24
CA GLN A 205 21.22 -0.17 -2.64
C GLN A 205 20.39 -1.27 -3.32
N PRO A 206 20.79 -1.72 -4.53
CA PRO A 206 20.03 -2.71 -5.28
C PRO A 206 20.29 -4.12 -4.77
N TYR A 207 19.21 -4.88 -4.53
CA TYR A 207 19.24 -6.30 -4.17
C TYR A 207 18.35 -7.11 -5.11
N ILE A 208 18.75 -8.35 -5.40
CA ILE A 208 17.96 -9.31 -6.18
C ILE A 208 17.56 -10.45 -5.24
N PHE A 209 16.28 -10.79 -5.25
CA PHE A 209 15.71 -11.87 -4.44
C PHE A 209 15.30 -13.01 -5.37
N THR A 210 16.11 -14.06 -5.40
CA THR A 210 15.92 -15.22 -6.28
C THR A 210 15.39 -16.43 -5.50
N PHE A 211 14.98 -17.48 -6.19
CA PHE A 211 14.51 -18.74 -5.61
C PHE A 211 14.56 -19.86 -6.64
N GLU A 212 14.53 -21.11 -6.19
CA GLU A 212 14.44 -22.29 -7.07
C GLU A 212 13.12 -22.26 -7.85
N ASP A 213 13.16 -22.45 -9.17
CA ASP A 213 12.08 -22.15 -10.14
C ASP A 213 10.64 -22.18 -9.62
N ASP A 214 9.89 -23.24 -9.88
CA ASP A 214 8.48 -23.33 -9.54
C ASP A 214 8.27 -23.67 -8.03
N SER A 215 9.28 -23.44 -7.17
CA SER A 215 9.18 -23.73 -5.72
C SER A 215 8.18 -22.83 -4.98
N HIS A 216 7.88 -21.67 -5.56
CA HIS A 216 6.91 -20.71 -5.06
C HIS A 216 5.46 -21.09 -5.41
N LEU A 217 5.25 -22.15 -6.20
CA LEU A 217 3.94 -22.65 -6.60
C LEU A 217 3.54 -23.85 -5.74
N HIS A 218 2.26 -23.96 -5.41
CA HIS A 218 1.74 -25.13 -4.69
C HIS A 218 1.90 -26.38 -5.56
N ASN A 219 2.61 -27.40 -5.05
CA ASN A 219 2.92 -28.64 -5.79
C ASN A 219 3.53 -28.41 -7.19
N HIS A 220 4.23 -27.29 -7.40
CA HIS A 220 4.77 -26.87 -8.70
C HIS A 220 3.72 -26.67 -9.80
N GLN A 221 2.47 -26.39 -9.41
CA GLN A 221 1.36 -26.19 -10.34
C GLN A 221 1.15 -24.71 -10.65
N SER A 222 0.97 -24.39 -11.93
CA SER A 222 0.77 -23.01 -12.37
C SER A 222 -0.46 -22.39 -11.75
N VAL A 223 -0.31 -21.14 -11.26
CA VAL A 223 -1.43 -20.28 -10.87
C VAL A 223 -2.01 -19.52 -12.07
N THR A 224 -1.40 -19.63 -13.25
CA THR A 224 -1.86 -19.01 -14.50
C THR A 224 -2.29 -20.12 -15.46
N SER A 225 -3.60 -20.42 -15.51
CA SER A 225 -4.15 -21.43 -16.41
C SER A 225 -5.19 -20.82 -17.35
N PHE A 226 -5.27 -21.35 -18.57
CA PHE A 226 -6.33 -21.01 -19.52
C PHE A 226 -7.71 -21.57 -19.13
N SER A 227 -7.75 -22.52 -18.19
CA SER A 227 -8.98 -23.18 -17.74
C SER A 227 -9.62 -22.54 -16.51
N SER A 228 -8.98 -21.55 -15.90
CA SER A 228 -9.48 -20.81 -14.74
C SER A 228 -9.86 -19.39 -15.11
N PRO A 229 -10.73 -18.72 -14.35
CA PRO A 229 -10.93 -17.28 -14.47
C PRO A 229 -9.59 -16.55 -14.41
N ASN A 230 -9.46 -15.52 -15.23
CA ASN A 230 -8.33 -14.60 -15.12
C ASN A 230 -8.42 -13.88 -13.77
N TRP A 231 -7.27 -13.69 -13.14
CA TRP A 231 -7.15 -13.00 -11.87
C TRP A 231 -6.03 -11.97 -11.92
N ALA A 232 -6.20 -10.91 -11.14
CA ALA A 232 -5.25 -9.82 -11.00
C ALA A 232 -4.92 -9.59 -9.52
N LEU A 233 -3.67 -9.25 -9.23
CA LEU A 233 -3.24 -8.86 -7.90
C LEU A 233 -3.50 -7.37 -7.71
N HIS A 234 -4.26 -7.00 -6.69
CA HIS A 234 -4.54 -5.62 -6.33
C HIS A 234 -3.92 -5.26 -4.99
N LEU A 235 -3.34 -4.06 -4.92
CA LEU A 235 -3.03 -3.38 -3.67
C LEU A 235 -4.18 -2.41 -3.36
N ARG A 236 -5.06 -2.77 -2.42
CA ARG A 236 -6.18 -1.92 -1.99
C ARG A 236 -5.80 -1.13 -0.75
N LEU A 237 -6.03 0.18 -0.76
CA LEU A 237 -5.78 1.04 0.38
C LEU A 237 -6.97 0.97 1.36
N ASP A 238 -6.67 1.07 2.66
CA ASP A 238 -7.71 1.23 3.68
C ASP A 238 -8.49 2.54 3.51
N PHE A 239 -7.83 3.57 2.97
CA PHE A 239 -8.42 4.86 2.66
C PHE A 239 -7.94 5.40 1.31
N PRO A 240 -8.83 6.05 0.54
CA PRO A 240 -8.42 6.67 -0.71
C PRO A 240 -7.37 7.76 -0.49
N VAL A 241 -6.38 7.81 -1.38
CA VAL A 241 -5.33 8.84 -1.35
C VAL A 241 -5.41 9.68 -2.61
N PHE A 242 -5.50 10.99 -2.43
CA PHE A 242 -5.50 11.94 -3.54
C PHE A 242 -4.08 12.13 -4.05
N MET A 243 -3.84 11.79 -5.30
CA MET A 243 -2.55 11.96 -5.95
C MET A 243 -2.70 12.24 -7.46
N PRO A 244 -1.71 12.88 -8.11
CA PRO A 244 -1.73 13.12 -9.55
C PRO A 244 -1.71 11.82 -10.35
N SER A 245 -2.57 11.72 -11.36
CA SER A 245 -2.63 10.56 -12.25
C SER A 245 -1.30 10.31 -12.97
N VAL A 246 -0.55 11.37 -13.28
CA VAL A 246 0.76 11.29 -13.96
C VAL A 246 1.79 10.47 -13.16
N HIS A 247 1.71 10.46 -11.82
CA HIS A 247 2.59 9.62 -11.00
C HIS A 247 2.24 8.14 -11.11
N ILE A 248 0.95 7.81 -11.24
CA ILE A 248 0.47 6.44 -11.44
C ILE A 248 0.94 5.92 -12.80
N GLU A 249 0.77 6.73 -13.85
CA GLU A 249 1.23 6.44 -15.20
C GLU A 249 2.75 6.25 -15.26
N TYR A 250 3.50 7.10 -14.55
CA TYR A 250 4.96 7.00 -14.46
C TYR A 250 5.44 5.68 -13.80
N PHE A 251 4.65 5.10 -12.89
CA PHE A 251 4.94 3.78 -12.33
C PHE A 251 4.62 2.61 -13.27
N GLY A 252 4.08 2.90 -14.46
CA GLY A 252 3.64 1.90 -15.42
C GLY A 252 2.39 1.15 -14.98
N ILE A 253 1.57 1.76 -14.11
CA ILE A 253 0.32 1.18 -13.65
C ILE A 253 -0.80 1.68 -14.56
N THR A 254 -1.39 0.77 -15.32
CA THR A 254 -2.44 1.09 -16.28
C THR A 254 -3.84 0.94 -15.72
N ASN A 255 -4.01 0.08 -14.71
CA ASN A 255 -5.30 -0.17 -14.07
C ASN A 255 -5.23 0.17 -12.58
N TYR A 256 -6.09 1.08 -12.14
CA TYR A 256 -6.20 1.52 -10.75
C TYR A 256 -7.65 1.88 -10.42
N GLY A 257 -8.08 1.56 -9.21
CA GLY A 257 -9.41 1.89 -8.72
C GLY A 257 -9.48 3.33 -8.24
N GLN A 258 -10.57 4.01 -8.60
CA GLN A 258 -10.91 5.34 -8.07
C GLN A 258 -12.14 5.24 -7.17
N ALA A 259 -12.09 5.91 -6.02
CA ALA A 259 -13.21 5.98 -5.12
C ALA A 259 -14.44 6.60 -5.83
N LYS A 260 -15.60 5.93 -5.77
CA LYS A 260 -16.80 6.32 -6.53
C LYS A 260 -17.42 7.67 -6.13
N LYS A 261 -17.17 8.13 -4.90
CA LYS A 261 -17.66 9.41 -4.35
C LYS A 261 -16.64 10.00 -3.38
N PRO A 262 -15.47 10.44 -3.88
CA PRO A 262 -14.45 10.98 -3.00
C PRO A 262 -14.91 12.35 -2.52
N ARG A 263 -14.83 12.60 -1.22
CA ARG A 263 -14.96 13.97 -0.71
C ARG A 263 -13.65 14.68 -1.03
N GLU A 264 -13.55 15.27 -2.21
CA GLU A 264 -12.40 16.08 -2.59
C GLU A 264 -12.35 17.34 -1.70
N PRO A 265 -11.27 17.56 -0.95
CA PRO A 265 -11.04 18.82 -0.25
C PRO A 265 -11.07 20.01 -1.24
N GLU A 266 -11.77 21.08 -0.89
CA GLU A 266 -11.88 22.31 -1.72
C GLU A 266 -10.51 22.89 -2.09
N VAL A 267 -9.49 22.64 -1.26
CA VAL A 267 -8.11 23.02 -1.50
C VAL A 267 -7.50 22.30 -2.69
N PHE A 268 -7.78 21.01 -2.89
CA PHE A 268 -7.26 20.27 -4.05
C PHE A 268 -7.92 20.73 -5.34
N LYS A 269 -9.23 21.02 -5.30
CA LYS A 269 -9.92 21.66 -6.42
C LYS A 269 -9.29 23.02 -6.77
N SER A 270 -9.03 23.85 -5.76
CA SER A 270 -8.43 25.18 -5.96
C SER A 270 -6.96 25.09 -6.42
N LEU A 271 -6.19 24.11 -5.93
CA LEU A 271 -4.84 23.83 -6.43
C LEU A 271 -4.85 23.41 -7.89
N LYS A 272 -5.84 22.62 -8.33
CA LYS A 272 -6.03 22.22 -9.73
C LYS A 272 -6.41 23.41 -10.62
N GLU A 273 -7.33 24.25 -10.18
CA GLU A 273 -7.88 25.36 -10.99
C GLU A 273 -6.93 26.56 -11.04
N ASP A 274 -6.35 26.96 -9.91
CA ASP A 274 -5.58 28.20 -9.78
C ASP A 274 -4.06 27.97 -9.69
N GLY A 275 -3.62 26.72 -9.52
CA GLY A 275 -2.20 26.34 -9.33
C GLY A 275 -1.63 26.72 -7.96
N ALA A 276 -2.42 27.38 -7.13
CA ALA A 276 -2.02 27.83 -5.80
C ALA A 276 -3.23 27.98 -4.88
N VAL A 277 -3.01 27.78 -3.59
CA VAL A 277 -3.96 28.08 -2.53
C VAL A 277 -3.25 28.86 -1.44
N GLN A 278 -3.88 29.95 -0.98
CA GLN A 278 -3.34 30.79 0.08
C GLN A 278 -4.23 30.75 1.33
N PHE A 279 -3.58 30.75 2.48
CA PHE A 279 -4.19 30.84 3.78
C PHE A 279 -3.58 32.03 4.52
N LEU A 280 -4.43 32.82 5.16
CA LEU A 280 -4.02 33.86 6.08
C LEU A 280 -4.33 33.39 7.50
N ALA A 281 -3.30 33.25 8.31
CA ALA A 281 -3.40 32.95 9.73
C ALA A 281 -2.98 34.16 10.56
N ARG A 282 -3.61 34.38 11.71
CA ARG A 282 -3.16 35.41 12.66
C ARG A 282 -2.60 34.77 13.91
N ARG A 283 -1.35 35.08 14.26
CA ARG A 283 -0.70 34.55 15.47
C ARG A 283 0.03 35.66 16.20
N ASN A 284 -0.24 35.81 17.50
CA ASN A 284 0.36 36.86 18.34
C ASN A 284 0.22 38.29 17.78
N GLY A 285 -0.85 38.56 17.05
CA GLY A 285 -1.10 39.86 16.41
C GLY A 285 -0.48 40.04 15.02
N GLU A 286 0.38 39.11 14.58
CA GLU A 286 1.01 39.11 13.26
C GLU A 286 0.22 38.29 12.25
N ASN A 287 0.23 38.72 10.98
CA ASN A 287 -0.36 37.99 9.87
C ASN A 287 0.69 37.06 9.25
N ILE A 288 0.39 35.77 9.24
CA ILE A 288 1.20 34.73 8.61
C ILE A 288 0.48 34.30 7.34
N SER A 289 1.17 34.40 6.20
CA SER A 289 0.68 33.87 4.92
C SER A 289 1.28 32.50 4.70
N ILE A 290 0.43 31.50 4.49
CA ILE A 290 0.82 30.14 4.12
C ILE A 290 0.29 29.89 2.71
N SER A 291 1.13 29.42 1.81
CA SER A 291 0.72 29.10 0.44
C SER A 291 1.14 27.70 0.04
N PHE A 292 0.22 26.95 -0.56
CA PHE A 292 0.52 25.72 -1.26
C PHE A 292 0.48 26.01 -2.76
N THR A 293 1.52 25.62 -3.48
CA THR A 293 1.63 25.86 -4.93
C THR A 293 1.94 24.55 -5.63
N SER A 294 1.30 24.33 -6.78
CA SER A 294 1.58 23.19 -7.66
C SER A 294 1.93 23.71 -9.04
N ASP A 295 3.10 23.30 -9.53
CA ASP A 295 3.46 23.44 -10.95
C ASP A 295 2.80 22.35 -11.79
N ASP A 296 2.36 21.27 -11.14
CA ASP A 296 1.65 20.18 -11.79
C ASP A 296 0.20 20.58 -12.11
N THR A 297 -0.19 20.30 -13.35
CA THR A 297 -1.55 20.50 -13.87
C THR A 297 -2.29 19.17 -14.04
N ALA A 298 -1.65 18.06 -13.70
CA ALA A 298 -2.24 16.75 -13.76
C ALA A 298 -3.45 16.65 -12.82
N GLU A 299 -4.38 15.81 -13.23
CA GLU A 299 -5.59 15.56 -12.46
C GLU A 299 -5.26 14.81 -11.16
N LEU A 300 -5.72 15.35 -10.04
CA LEU A 300 -5.73 14.63 -8.77
C LEU A 300 -6.87 13.62 -8.77
N VAL A 301 -6.52 12.35 -8.59
CA VAL A 301 -7.47 11.24 -8.52
C VAL A 301 -7.46 10.64 -7.11
N ALA A 302 -8.64 10.27 -6.61
CA ALA A 302 -8.79 9.62 -5.31
C ALA A 302 -8.58 8.11 -5.48
N VAL A 303 -7.33 7.67 -5.42
CA VAL A 303 -6.96 6.27 -5.67
C VAL A 303 -7.33 5.41 -4.47
N GLU A 304 -8.05 4.33 -4.71
CA GLU A 304 -8.39 3.32 -3.68
C GLU A 304 -7.67 1.99 -3.89
N SER A 305 -7.21 1.69 -5.11
CA SER A 305 -6.48 0.47 -5.40
C SER A 305 -5.56 0.59 -6.61
N PHE A 306 -4.54 -0.25 -6.66
CA PHE A 306 -3.64 -0.40 -7.81
C PHE A 306 -3.63 -1.86 -8.26
N GLU A 307 -3.74 -2.12 -9.56
CA GLU A 307 -3.39 -3.43 -10.10
C GLU A 307 -1.87 -3.56 -10.18
N ILE A 308 -1.33 -4.60 -9.54
CA ILE A 308 0.10 -4.85 -9.41
C ILE A 308 0.50 -5.92 -10.42
N THR A 309 1.29 -5.54 -11.41
CA THR A 309 1.86 -6.47 -12.39
C THR A 309 3.28 -6.87 -12.05
N LYS A 310 3.96 -6.08 -11.21
CA LYS A 310 5.32 -6.34 -10.73
C LYS A 310 5.42 -6.01 -9.25
N LEU A 311 5.87 -6.95 -8.42
CA LEU A 311 5.98 -6.71 -6.98
C LEU A 311 6.94 -5.55 -6.64
N THR A 312 7.98 -5.34 -7.46
CA THR A 312 8.92 -4.22 -7.27
C THR A 312 8.27 -2.85 -7.41
N GLN A 313 7.10 -2.71 -8.06
CA GLN A 313 6.37 -1.44 -8.13
C GLN A 313 6.04 -0.89 -6.74
N LEU A 314 5.87 -1.77 -5.74
CA LEU A 314 5.62 -1.39 -4.35
C LEU A 314 6.71 -0.45 -3.80
N GLU A 315 7.96 -0.59 -4.25
CA GLU A 315 9.07 0.28 -3.82
C GLU A 315 8.88 1.75 -4.22
N LYS A 316 8.04 2.03 -5.22
CA LYS A 316 7.73 3.38 -5.72
C LYS A 316 6.33 3.83 -5.30
N ILE A 317 5.36 2.94 -5.36
CA ILE A 317 3.96 3.21 -5.00
C ILE A 317 3.88 3.66 -3.54
N ILE A 318 4.42 2.87 -2.62
CA ILE A 318 4.22 3.10 -1.18
C ILE A 318 4.84 4.42 -0.69
N PRO A 319 6.09 4.78 -1.03
CA PRO A 319 6.64 6.06 -0.61
C PRO A 319 5.90 7.25 -1.21
N THR A 320 5.39 7.10 -2.43
CA THR A 320 4.60 8.15 -3.10
C THR A 320 3.28 8.36 -2.37
N ILE A 321 2.54 7.30 -2.09
CA ILE A 321 1.30 7.35 -1.28
C ILE A 321 1.58 7.99 0.07
N ARG A 322 2.66 7.60 0.76
CA ARG A 322 3.08 8.19 2.03
C ARG A 322 3.26 9.71 1.92
N ASN A 323 3.94 10.18 0.87
CA ASN A 323 4.13 11.62 0.64
C ASN A 323 2.78 12.35 0.47
N TYR A 324 1.83 11.76 -0.27
CA TYR A 324 0.51 12.35 -0.46
C TYR A 324 -0.37 12.32 0.80
N ILE A 325 -0.23 11.30 1.64
CA ILE A 325 -0.88 11.28 2.96
C ILE A 325 -0.32 12.41 3.83
N VAL A 326 1.00 12.59 3.87
CA VAL A 326 1.65 13.68 4.62
C VAL A 326 1.20 15.03 4.09
N PHE A 327 1.20 15.22 2.77
CA PHE A 327 0.75 16.47 2.14
C PHE A 327 -0.70 16.78 2.48
N SER A 328 -1.61 15.80 2.32
CA SER A 328 -3.03 15.96 2.67
C SER A 328 -3.21 16.30 4.14
N SER A 329 -2.47 15.63 5.02
CA SER A 329 -2.48 15.92 6.45
C SER A 329 -2.00 17.34 6.76
N LEU A 330 -0.97 17.84 6.07
CA LEU A 330 -0.48 19.21 6.24
C LEU A 330 -1.52 20.24 5.81
N VAL A 331 -2.17 20.02 4.65
CA VAL A 331 -3.23 20.89 4.14
C VAL A 331 -4.42 20.92 5.11
N ASP A 332 -4.91 19.75 5.53
CA ASP A 332 -6.02 19.63 6.46
C ASP A 332 -5.73 20.32 7.80
N ASN A 333 -4.48 20.20 8.29
CA ASN A 333 -4.05 20.86 9.52
C ASN A 333 -4.06 22.39 9.39
N VAL A 334 -3.64 22.95 8.26
CA VAL A 334 -3.72 24.40 8.02
C VAL A 334 -5.17 24.85 7.96
N MET A 335 -6.03 24.11 7.24
CA MET A 335 -7.46 24.44 7.13
C MET A 335 -8.20 24.42 8.47
N GLN A 336 -7.84 23.50 9.37
CA GLN A 336 -8.50 23.34 10.67
C GLN A 336 -7.90 24.21 11.77
N SER A 337 -6.80 24.92 11.50
CA SER A 337 -6.14 25.75 12.50
C SER A 337 -7.01 26.96 12.87
N PRO A 338 -7.22 27.24 14.17
CA PRO A 338 -7.91 28.45 14.61
C PRO A 338 -7.26 29.70 13.99
N ASP A 339 -8.07 30.73 13.73
CA ASP A 339 -7.61 31.99 13.14
C ASP A 339 -7.01 31.89 11.73
N THR A 340 -7.18 30.75 11.04
CA THR A 340 -6.81 30.58 9.63
C THR A 340 -8.02 30.77 8.73
N THR A 341 -7.87 31.60 7.71
CA THR A 341 -8.89 31.85 6.69
C THR A 341 -8.38 31.42 5.33
N PHE A 342 -9.18 30.61 4.62
CA PHE A 342 -8.93 30.26 3.24
C PHE A 342 -9.12 31.51 2.37
N VAL A 343 -8.11 31.85 1.60
CA VAL A 343 -8.15 32.91 0.61
C VAL A 343 -8.05 32.23 -0.74
N ALA A 344 -9.16 32.22 -1.48
CA ALA A 344 -9.14 31.79 -2.88
C ALA A 344 -8.07 32.61 -3.60
N SER A 345 -7.12 31.94 -4.26
CA SER A 345 -5.97 32.60 -4.86
C SER A 345 -6.44 33.72 -5.79
N PRO A 346 -5.83 34.92 -5.75
CA PRO A 346 -6.06 35.89 -6.80
C PRO A 346 -5.64 35.24 -8.11
N LYS A 347 -6.58 35.07 -9.04
CA LYS A 347 -6.39 34.38 -10.33
C LYS A 347 -4.98 34.64 -10.85
N SER A 348 -4.15 33.61 -10.80
CA SER A 348 -2.82 33.67 -11.37
C SER A 348 -2.98 34.01 -12.85
N SER A 349 -2.51 35.18 -13.26
CA SER A 349 -2.43 35.57 -14.67
C SER A 349 -1.35 34.72 -15.35
N ARG A 350 -1.57 33.42 -15.50
CA ARG A 350 -0.71 32.58 -16.33
C ARG A 350 -0.96 32.99 -17.80
N PRO A 351 0.10 33.26 -18.57
CA PRO A 351 -0.05 33.46 -20.00
C PRO A 351 -0.57 32.16 -20.60
N ILE A 352 -1.62 32.28 -21.41
CA ILE A 352 -2.18 31.18 -22.19
C ILE A 352 -1.05 30.64 -23.07
N SER A 353 -0.50 29.47 -22.74
CA SER A 353 0.34 28.73 -23.68
C SER A 353 -0.46 28.51 -24.95
N PRO A 354 0.05 28.90 -26.13
CA PRO A 354 -0.74 28.82 -27.35
C PRO A 354 -1.10 27.36 -27.60
N LYS A 355 -2.40 27.09 -27.73
CA LYS A 355 -2.92 25.84 -28.29
C LYS A 355 -2.10 25.53 -29.54
N VAL A 356 -1.31 24.47 -29.50
CA VAL A 356 -0.74 23.88 -30.71
C VAL A 356 -1.93 23.39 -31.52
N LYS A 357 -2.39 24.23 -32.45
CA LYS A 357 -3.37 23.85 -33.46
C LYS A 357 -2.76 22.72 -34.26
N GLY A 358 -3.48 21.61 -34.30
CA GLY A 358 -3.10 20.42 -35.03
C GLY A 358 -2.64 20.73 -36.45
N PHE A 359 -1.46 20.23 -36.79
CA PHE A 359 -1.11 19.92 -38.16
C PHE A 359 -1.76 18.59 -38.54
N THR A 360 -3.06 18.61 -38.81
CA THR A 360 -3.68 17.61 -39.68
C THR A 360 -3.63 18.14 -41.10
N LYS A 361 -2.55 17.79 -41.83
CA LYS A 361 -2.59 17.79 -43.30
C LYS A 361 -3.00 16.40 -43.78
N PRO A 362 -4.00 16.28 -44.67
CA PRO A 362 -4.38 15.00 -45.25
C PRO A 362 -3.37 14.64 -46.33
N PHE A 363 -2.62 13.55 -46.15
CA PHE A 363 -1.86 12.94 -47.24
C PHE A 363 -2.82 12.08 -48.07
N ARG A 364 -3.32 12.64 -49.16
CA ARG A 364 -3.83 11.90 -50.32
C ARG A 364 -3.25 12.50 -51.59
N ARG A 365 -2.40 11.74 -52.28
CA ARG A 365 -2.52 11.40 -53.72
C ARG A 365 -1.39 10.45 -54.12
N GLY A 366 -1.78 9.37 -54.78
CA GLY A 366 -0.88 8.45 -55.47
C GLY A 366 -0.55 8.88 -56.90
N TYR A 367 -0.04 7.88 -57.64
CA TYR A 367 0.56 7.86 -58.98
C TYR A 367 2.00 8.40 -59.01
N ARG A 368 3.03 7.64 -59.42
CA ARG A 368 3.13 6.57 -60.43
C ARG A 368 3.88 5.35 -59.94
#